data_AF-E9PH80-F1
#
_entry.id   AF-E9PH80-F1
#
_cell.length_a   1.000
_cell.length_b   1.000
_cell.length_c   1.000
_cell.angle_alpha   90.00
_cell.angle_beta   90.00
_cell.angle_gamma   90.00
#
_symmetry.space_group_name_H-M   'P 1'
#
loop_
_entity.id
_entity.type
_entity.pdbx_description
1 polymer ?
#
loop_
_entity_poly.entity_id
_entity_poly.type
_entity_poly.pdbx_seq_one_letter_code
_entity_poly.pdbx_strand_id
1 'polypeptide(L)'
;MRTLRRLKFMSSPSLSDLGKREPAAAADERGTQQRRACANATWNSIHNGVIAVFQRKGLPDQELFSLNEGVRQLLKTELGSFFTEYLQNQLLTKGMVILRDKIRFYEGICPRQSGPVVMAPMPTGQKLLDSLAETWDFFFSDVLPMLQAIFYPVQGKEPSVRQLALLHFRNAITLSV
;
A
#
# COMPACT_ATOMS: atom_id res chain seq x y z
N MET A 1 -59.77 2.65 -51.06
CA MET A 1 -59.78 3.08 -49.64
C MET A 1 -60.51 2.02 -48.85
N ARG A 2 -60.01 1.32 -47.82
CA ARG A 2 -58.81 1.36 -46.98
C ARG A 2 -58.50 -0.09 -46.55
N THR A 3 -57.23 -0.48 -46.56
CA THR A 3 -56.72 -1.72 -45.96
C THR A 3 -56.55 -1.53 -44.45
N LEU A 4 -57.13 -2.40 -43.62
CA LEU A 4 -56.76 -2.49 -42.20
C LEU A 4 -56.07 -3.83 -41.94
N ARG A 5 -54.74 -3.77 -41.88
CA ARG A 5 -53.90 -4.90 -41.44
C ARG A 5 -54.15 -5.14 -39.95
N ARG A 6 -54.53 -6.36 -39.59
CA ARG A 6 -54.63 -6.83 -38.20
C ARG A 6 -53.23 -6.80 -37.59
N LEU A 7 -53.00 -5.87 -36.67
CA LEU A 7 -51.76 -5.78 -35.89
C LEU A 7 -51.67 -7.04 -35.00
N LYS A 8 -50.63 -7.85 -35.21
CA LYS A 8 -50.27 -8.96 -34.32
C LYS A 8 -49.82 -8.33 -33.00
N PHE A 9 -50.67 -8.40 -31.97
CA PHE A 9 -50.25 -8.11 -30.61
C PHE A 9 -49.11 -9.07 -30.28
N MET A 10 -47.89 -8.55 -30.15
CA MET A 10 -46.78 -9.27 -29.57
C MET A 10 -47.17 -9.61 -28.13
N SER A 11 -47.14 -10.89 -27.79
CA SER A 11 -47.40 -11.39 -26.45
C SER A 11 -46.50 -10.67 -25.46
N SER A 12 -47.11 -9.95 -24.52
CA SER A 12 -46.39 -9.38 -23.37
C SER A 12 -45.68 -10.51 -22.62
N PRO A 13 -44.40 -10.34 -22.22
CA PRO A 13 -43.80 -11.22 -21.24
C PRO A 13 -44.66 -11.17 -19.98
N SER A 14 -45.06 -12.33 -19.47
CA SER A 14 -45.77 -12.41 -18.21
C SER A 14 -44.87 -11.84 -17.10
N LEU A 15 -45.42 -10.99 -16.22
CA LEU A 15 -44.76 -10.54 -14.99
C LEU A 15 -44.35 -11.71 -14.06
N SER A 16 -44.74 -12.94 -14.39
CA SER A 16 -44.36 -14.16 -13.66
C SER A 16 -42.92 -14.62 -13.91
N ASP A 17 -42.22 -14.10 -14.93
CA ASP A 17 -40.81 -14.45 -15.19
C ASP A 17 -39.79 -13.55 -14.47
N LEU A 18 -40.23 -12.42 -13.88
CA LEU A 18 -39.37 -11.52 -13.09
C LEU A 18 -39.06 -12.03 -11.68
N GLY A 19 -39.79 -13.04 -11.19
CA GLY A 19 -39.55 -13.64 -9.88
C GLY A 19 -38.54 -14.80 -9.87
N LYS A 20 -38.04 -15.23 -11.04
CA LYS A 20 -37.19 -16.42 -11.17
C LYS A 20 -35.78 -16.17 -11.74
N ARG A 21 -35.48 -14.93 -12.15
CA ARG A 21 -34.10 -14.42 -12.37
C ARG A 21 -33.79 -13.46 -11.20
N GLU A 22 -32.80 -13.62 -10.33
CA GLU A 22 -31.76 -14.63 -10.17
C GLU A 22 -31.31 -14.65 -8.70
N PRO A 23 -31.48 -15.74 -7.94
CA PRO A 23 -30.64 -15.98 -6.77
C PRO A 23 -29.18 -16.22 -7.18
N ALA A 24 -28.92 -16.63 -8.43
CA ALA A 24 -27.59 -16.90 -8.96
C ALA A 24 -26.76 -15.61 -9.21
N ALA A 25 -27.23 -14.65 -10.00
CA ALA A 25 -26.54 -13.34 -10.14
C ALA A 25 -26.44 -12.57 -8.82
N ALA A 26 -27.46 -12.58 -7.97
CA ALA A 26 -27.36 -11.92 -6.66
C ALA A 26 -26.32 -12.59 -5.73
N ALA A 27 -26.17 -13.93 -5.80
CA ALA A 27 -25.13 -14.66 -5.08
C ALA A 27 -23.74 -14.46 -5.68
N ASP A 28 -23.64 -14.34 -7.01
CA ASP A 28 -22.40 -14.07 -7.73
C ASP A 28 -21.89 -12.64 -7.50
N GLU A 29 -22.77 -11.65 -7.51
CA GLU A 29 -22.47 -10.26 -7.13
C GLU A 29 -22.04 -10.17 -5.66
N ARG A 30 -22.73 -10.88 -4.76
CA ARG A 30 -22.35 -10.94 -3.34
C ARG A 30 -21.01 -11.67 -3.14
N GLY A 31 -20.73 -12.69 -3.95
CA GLY A 31 -19.45 -13.41 -3.97
C GLY A 31 -18.29 -12.56 -4.50
N THR A 32 -18.50 -11.79 -5.57
CA THR A 32 -17.49 -10.87 -6.12
C THR A 32 -17.24 -9.69 -5.18
N GLN A 33 -18.28 -9.13 -4.56
CA GLN A 33 -18.16 -8.12 -3.50
C GLN A 33 -17.32 -8.63 -2.32
N GLN A 34 -17.60 -9.85 -1.84
CA GLN A 34 -16.86 -10.47 -0.74
C GLN A 34 -15.38 -10.70 -1.08
N ARG A 35 -15.07 -11.15 -2.30
CA ARG A 35 -13.68 -11.31 -2.76
C ARG A 35 -12.93 -9.98 -2.80
N ARG A 36 -13.56 -8.91 -3.31
CA ARG A 36 -12.96 -7.56 -3.30
C ARG A 36 -12.73 -7.04 -1.89
N ALA A 37 -13.70 -7.20 -0.99
CA ALA A 37 -13.56 -6.79 0.40
C ALA A 37 -12.41 -7.53 1.11
N CYS A 38 -12.27 -8.83 0.87
CA CYS A 38 -11.17 -9.65 1.40
C CYS A 38 -9.80 -9.21 0.86
N ALA A 39 -9.70 -8.92 -0.45
CA ALA A 39 -8.48 -8.40 -1.05
C ALA A 39 -8.09 -7.03 -0.46
N ASN A 40 -9.07 -6.13 -0.26
CA ASN A 40 -8.83 -4.83 0.37
C ASN A 40 -8.38 -4.94 1.84
N ALA A 41 -8.97 -5.86 2.61
CA ALA A 41 -8.53 -6.13 3.97
C ALA A 41 -7.07 -6.62 4.02
N THR A 42 -6.70 -7.50 3.08
CA THR A 42 -5.33 -8.02 2.94
C THR A 42 -4.35 -6.90 2.60
N TRP A 43 -4.68 -6.03 1.64
CA TRP A 43 -3.87 -4.86 1.31
C TRP A 43 -3.65 -3.94 2.50
N ASN A 44 -4.71 -3.65 3.27
CA ASN A 44 -4.63 -2.80 4.45
C ASN A 44 -3.74 -3.40 5.53
N SER A 45 -3.81 -4.72 5.74
CA SER A 45 -2.93 -5.42 6.69
C SER A 45 -1.46 -5.32 6.26
N ILE A 46 -1.14 -5.59 4.99
CA ILE A 46 0.22 -5.46 4.45
C ILE A 46 0.73 -4.03 4.60
N HIS A 47 -0.09 -3.05 4.22
CA HIS A 47 0.23 -1.64 4.36
C HIS A 47 0.57 -1.29 5.81
N ASN A 48 -0.30 -1.64 6.75
CA ASN A 48 -0.13 -1.31 8.16
C ASN A 48 1.10 -1.96 8.77
N GLY A 49 1.34 -3.24 8.48
CA GLY A 49 2.54 -3.95 8.94
C GLY A 49 3.82 -3.28 8.46
N VAL A 50 3.89 -2.92 7.17
CA VAL A 50 5.04 -2.21 6.61
C VAL A 50 5.23 -0.84 7.25
N ILE A 51 4.16 -0.06 7.44
CA ILE A 51 4.26 1.23 8.11
C ILE A 51 4.69 1.09 9.57
N ALA A 52 4.24 0.06 10.30
CA ALA A 52 4.67 -0.21 11.66
C ALA A 52 6.18 -0.44 11.76
N VAL A 53 6.75 -1.17 10.79
CA VAL A 53 8.20 -1.37 10.66
C VAL A 53 8.93 -0.04 10.50
N PHE A 54 8.52 0.80 9.53
CA PHE A 54 9.12 2.13 9.34
C PHE A 54 8.97 3.04 10.57
N GLN A 55 7.93 2.83 11.38
CA GLN A 55 7.68 3.58 12.61
C GLN A 55 8.47 3.09 13.84
N ARG A 56 9.32 2.06 13.72
CA ARG A 56 10.01 1.39 14.87
C ARG A 56 9.05 0.70 15.86
N LYS A 57 7.84 0.34 15.43
CA LYS A 57 6.87 -0.35 16.30
C LYS A 57 7.10 -1.86 16.37
N GLY A 58 7.84 -2.42 15.41
CA GLY A 58 7.96 -3.86 15.22
C GLY A 58 6.66 -4.48 14.71
N LEU A 59 6.66 -5.81 14.58
CA LEU A 59 5.47 -6.60 14.28
C LEU A 59 5.16 -7.49 15.49
N PRO A 60 3.90 -7.56 15.98
CA PRO A 60 3.47 -8.59 16.92
C PRO A 60 3.75 -10.02 16.46
N ASP A 61 3.73 -10.93 17.43
CA ASP A 61 3.92 -12.35 17.21
C ASP A 61 2.94 -12.89 16.16
N GLN A 62 3.44 -13.80 15.30
CA GLN A 62 2.70 -14.41 14.18
C GLN A 62 2.24 -13.46 13.06
N GLU A 63 2.34 -12.14 13.22
CA GLU A 63 1.90 -11.21 12.18
C GLU A 63 2.75 -11.36 10.91
N LEU A 64 4.06 -11.60 11.05
CA LEU A 64 4.94 -11.87 9.90
C LEU A 64 4.45 -13.05 9.06
N PHE A 65 3.93 -14.11 9.69
CA PHE A 65 3.38 -15.27 8.98
C PHE A 65 2.10 -14.88 8.23
N SER A 66 1.18 -14.18 8.91
CA SER A 66 -0.08 -13.70 8.32
C SER A 66 0.16 -12.75 7.13
N LEU A 67 1.14 -11.85 7.25
CA LEU A 67 1.56 -10.96 6.17
C LEU A 67 2.14 -11.72 4.98
N ASN A 68 3.03 -12.68 5.24
CA ASN A 68 3.58 -13.55 4.19
C ASN A 68 2.48 -14.29 3.42
N GLU A 69 1.50 -14.85 4.13
CA GLU A 69 0.39 -15.54 3.50
C GLU A 69 -0.51 -14.57 2.73
N GLY A 70 -0.81 -13.40 3.29
CA GLY A 70 -1.52 -12.33 2.59
C GLY A 70 -0.85 -11.96 1.26
N VAL A 71 0.47 -11.79 1.26
CA VAL A 71 1.25 -11.52 0.04
C VAL A 71 1.15 -12.70 -0.94
N ARG A 72 1.32 -13.95 -0.49
CA ARG A 72 1.17 -15.14 -1.36
C ARG A 72 -0.20 -15.20 -2.02
N GLN A 73 -1.27 -14.96 -1.27
CA GLN A 73 -2.63 -14.97 -1.80
C GLN A 73 -2.84 -13.85 -2.80
N LEU A 74 -2.33 -12.65 -2.49
CA LEU A 74 -2.46 -11.51 -3.36
C LEU A 74 -1.76 -11.71 -4.72
N LEU A 75 -0.57 -12.32 -4.71
CA LEU A 75 0.19 -12.63 -5.92
C LEU A 75 -0.52 -13.62 -6.85
N LYS A 76 -1.44 -14.45 -6.33
CA LYS A 76 -2.24 -15.39 -7.13
C LYS A 76 -3.43 -14.70 -7.81
N THR A 77 -3.77 -13.48 -7.40
CA THR A 77 -4.85 -12.70 -8.01
C THR A 77 -4.33 -11.89 -9.20
N GLU A 78 -5.26 -11.32 -9.97
CA GLU A 78 -4.97 -10.34 -11.02
C GLU A 78 -4.20 -9.09 -10.53
N LEU A 79 -4.21 -8.81 -9.22
CA LEU A 79 -3.46 -7.71 -8.63
C LEU A 79 -1.96 -8.03 -8.42
N GLY A 80 -1.56 -9.30 -8.56
CA GLY A 80 -0.17 -9.73 -8.37
C GLY A 80 0.82 -9.16 -9.39
N SER A 81 0.34 -8.73 -10.56
CA SER A 81 1.14 -8.08 -11.61
C SER A 81 1.54 -6.65 -11.21
N PHE A 82 0.68 -5.93 -10.50
CA PHE A 82 0.92 -4.56 -10.02
C PHE A 82 1.69 -4.50 -8.70
N PHE A 83 2.03 -5.67 -8.11
CA PHE A 83 2.64 -5.72 -6.79
C PHE A 83 3.94 -4.92 -6.67
N THR A 84 4.80 -5.01 -7.69
CA THR A 84 6.08 -4.26 -7.71
C THR A 84 5.86 -2.76 -7.75
N GLU A 85 4.83 -2.31 -8.50
CA GLU A 85 4.44 -0.90 -8.54
C GLU A 85 3.87 -0.44 -7.19
N TYR A 86 3.02 -1.26 -6.57
CA TYR A 86 2.47 -0.97 -5.24
C TYR A 86 3.58 -0.86 -4.17
N LEU A 87 4.54 -1.80 -4.17
CA LEU A 87 5.68 -1.77 -3.26
C LEU A 87 6.46 -0.46 -3.39
N GLN A 88 6.74 -0.01 -4.61
CA GLN A 88 7.47 1.24 -4.87
C GLN A 88 6.63 2.46 -4.50
N ASN A 89 5.45 2.59 -5.11
CA ASN A 89 4.70 3.85 -5.13
C ASN A 89 3.91 4.09 -3.85
N GLN A 90 3.49 3.04 -3.14
CA GLN A 90 2.69 3.16 -1.93
C GLN A 90 3.52 2.91 -0.67
N LEU A 91 4.20 1.77 -0.62
CA LEU A 91 4.85 1.32 0.60
C LEU A 91 6.20 2.00 0.84
N LEU A 92 7.11 1.90 -0.12
CA LEU A 92 8.44 2.51 -0.01
C LEU A 92 8.35 4.04 0.00
N THR A 93 7.56 4.65 -0.88
CA THR A 93 7.34 6.10 -0.86
C THR A 93 6.90 6.59 0.52
N LYS A 94 5.87 5.97 1.12
CA LYS A 94 5.36 6.38 2.43
C LYS A 94 6.37 6.08 3.55
N GLY A 95 7.06 4.95 3.48
CA GLY A 95 8.11 4.59 4.43
C GLY A 95 9.29 5.57 4.43
N MET A 96 9.76 5.98 3.25
CA MET A 96 10.85 6.96 3.14
C MET A 96 10.45 8.34 3.64
N VAL A 97 9.19 8.76 3.44
CA VAL A 97 8.67 10.00 4.03
C VAL A 97 8.78 9.95 5.55
N ILE A 98 8.41 8.84 6.19
CA ILE A 98 8.53 8.68 7.65
C ILE A 98 9.99 8.82 8.12
N LEU A 99 10.95 8.23 7.40
CA LEU A 99 12.37 8.35 7.75
C LEU A 99 12.89 9.77 7.55
N ARG A 100 12.55 10.41 6.43
CA ARG A 100 12.96 11.79 6.14
C ARG A 100 12.38 12.78 7.15
N ASP A 101 11.11 12.63 7.50
CA ASP A 101 10.45 13.53 8.45
C ASP A 101 11.06 13.40 9.85
N LYS A 102 11.56 12.21 10.22
CA LYS A 102 12.39 12.04 11.43
C LYS A 102 13.68 12.87 11.35
N ILE A 103 14.43 12.81 10.25
CA ILE A 103 15.67 13.60 10.08
C ILE A 103 15.37 15.09 10.22
N ARG A 104 14.35 15.60 9.52
CA ARG A 104 13.98 17.03 9.54
C ARG A 104 13.50 17.53 10.90
N PHE A 105 12.88 16.68 11.71
CA PHE A 105 12.49 17.03 13.08
C PHE A 105 13.72 17.34 13.96
N TYR A 106 14.83 16.61 13.78
CA TYR A 106 16.08 16.88 14.48
C TYR A 106 16.82 18.12 13.97
N GLU A 107 16.53 18.58 12.75
CA GLU A 107 17.07 19.83 12.21
C GLU A 107 16.35 21.09 12.72
N GLY A 108 15.26 20.98 13.48
CA GLY A 108 14.48 22.15 13.93
C GLY A 108 13.78 22.91 12.79
N ILE A 109 13.69 22.31 11.59
CA ILE A 109 13.02 22.90 10.43
C ILE A 109 11.52 22.64 10.55
N CYS A 110 10.86 23.33 11.47
CA CYS A 110 9.40 23.43 11.47
C CYS A 110 8.97 24.32 10.30
N PRO A 111 7.88 23.99 9.56
CA PRO A 111 7.27 24.93 8.63
C PRO A 111 6.93 26.19 9.41
N ARG A 112 7.46 27.32 8.96
CA ARG A 112 7.30 28.65 9.53
C ARG A 112 5.82 28.95 9.79
N GLN A 113 5.33 28.66 10.99
CA GLN A 113 4.10 29.25 11.49
C GLN A 113 4.46 30.66 11.96
N SER A 114 3.81 31.64 11.35
CA SER A 114 3.92 33.07 11.63
C SER A 114 3.92 33.35 13.13
N GLY A 115 5.09 33.65 13.67
CA GLY A 115 5.34 33.97 15.08
C GLY A 115 6.76 34.51 15.28
N PRO A 116 7.06 35.17 16.41
CA PRO A 116 8.33 35.86 16.61
C PRO A 116 9.51 34.89 16.59
N VAL A 117 10.58 35.33 15.92
CA VAL A 117 11.81 34.58 15.67
C VAL A 117 12.57 34.38 16.97
N VAL A 118 12.34 33.25 17.64
CA VAL A 118 13.35 32.67 18.53
C VAL A 118 14.27 31.81 17.65
N MET A 119 15.47 32.33 17.38
CA MET A 119 16.54 31.57 16.74
C MET A 119 16.88 30.37 17.63
N ALA A 120 16.28 29.21 17.36
CA ALA A 120 16.81 27.96 17.85
C ALA A 120 18.24 27.82 17.32
N PRO A 121 19.21 27.31 18.11
CA PRO A 121 20.56 27.09 17.61
C PRO A 121 20.49 26.24 16.35
N MET A 122 20.99 26.78 15.22
CA MET A 122 21.10 26.02 13.97
C MET A 122 21.80 24.69 14.29
N PRO A 123 21.23 23.53 13.88
CA PRO A 123 21.95 22.28 13.99
C PRO A 123 23.25 22.43 13.23
N THR A 124 24.38 22.24 13.90
CA THR A 124 25.67 22.06 13.22
C THR A 124 25.53 20.91 12.23
N GLY A 125 26.18 20.98 11.06
CA GLY A 125 26.17 19.90 10.08
C GLY A 125 26.50 18.52 10.66
N GLN A 126 27.23 18.49 11.79
CA GLN A 126 27.44 17.28 12.58
C GLN A 126 26.14 16.61 13.05
N LYS A 127 25.17 17.34 13.61
CA LYS A 127 23.89 16.77 14.07
C LYS A 127 23.08 16.17 12.92
N LEU A 128 23.18 16.78 11.74
CA LEU A 128 22.57 16.25 10.53
C LEU A 128 23.23 14.94 10.10
N LEU A 129 24.56 14.90 10.08
CA LEU A 129 25.32 13.68 9.78
C LEU A 129 25.04 12.57 10.79
N ASP A 130 24.94 12.91 12.08
CA ASP A 130 24.59 11.96 13.14
C ASP A 130 23.16 11.40 12.91
N SER A 131 22.18 12.26 12.61
CA SER A 131 20.81 11.84 12.32
C SER A 131 20.70 10.99 11.04
N LEU A 132 21.48 11.33 10.00
CA LEU A 132 21.56 10.55 8.77
C LEU A 132 22.15 9.17 9.03
N ALA A 133 23.23 9.08 9.81
CA ALA A 133 23.86 7.82 10.20
C ALA A 133 22.90 6.95 11.02
N GLU A 134 22.24 7.51 12.04
CA GLU A 134 21.24 6.80 12.83
C GLU A 134 20.05 6.30 11.99
N THR A 135 19.62 7.10 11.00
CA THR A 135 18.53 6.73 10.11
C THR A 135 18.94 5.63 9.14
N TRP A 136 20.17 5.69 8.62
CA TRP A 136 20.76 4.63 7.80
C TRP A 136 20.87 3.32 8.57
N ASP A 137 21.44 3.35 9.79
CA ASP A 137 21.65 2.15 10.61
C ASP A 137 20.32 1.45 10.89
N PHE A 138 19.30 2.21 11.28
CA PHE A 138 17.96 1.67 11.48
C PHE A 138 17.32 1.14 10.20
N PHE A 139 17.43 1.86 9.09
CA PHE A 139 16.88 1.41 7.84
C PHE A 139 17.54 0.10 7.38
N PHE A 140 18.87 0.04 7.43
CA PHE A 140 19.63 -1.09 6.91
C PHE A 140 19.57 -2.32 7.83
N SER A 141 19.56 -2.11 9.15
CA SER A 141 19.63 -3.20 10.14
C SER A 141 18.26 -3.72 10.56
N ASP A 142 17.23 -2.87 10.56
CA ASP A 142 15.89 -3.25 11.04
C ASP A 142 14.85 -3.26 9.92
N VAL A 143 14.70 -2.15 9.19
CA VAL A 143 13.63 -2.01 8.21
C VAL A 143 13.83 -2.92 7.01
N LEU A 144 15.02 -2.89 6.41
CA LEU A 144 15.33 -3.61 5.19
C LEU A 144 15.21 -5.14 5.37
N PRO A 145 15.79 -5.77 6.41
CA PRO A 145 15.59 -7.19 6.66
C PRO A 145 14.12 -7.54 6.90
N MET A 146 13.38 -6.70 7.61
CA MET A 146 11.97 -6.94 7.88
C MET A 146 11.10 -6.83 6.61
N LEU A 147 11.37 -5.86 5.73
CA LEU A 147 10.74 -5.78 4.41
C LEU A 147 11.05 -7.04 3.59
N GLN A 148 12.30 -7.49 3.59
CA GLN A 148 12.68 -8.73 2.90
C GLN A 148 11.96 -9.96 3.49
N ALA A 149 11.67 -9.97 4.79
CA ALA A 149 10.94 -11.04 5.47
C ALA A 149 9.43 -11.01 5.20
N ILE A 150 8.79 -9.82 5.23
CA ILE A 150 7.37 -9.63 4.87
C ILE A 150 7.15 -10.04 3.40
N PHE A 151 8.09 -9.66 2.53
CA PHE A 151 8.03 -9.87 1.09
C PHE A 151 8.87 -11.06 0.63
N TYR A 152 9.10 -12.02 1.50
CA TYR A 152 9.73 -13.29 1.13
C TYR A 152 9.09 -13.96 -0.11
N PRO A 153 7.75 -13.95 -0.30
CA PRO A 153 7.11 -14.58 -1.45
C PRO A 153 7.45 -13.96 -2.81
N VAL A 154 8.11 -12.79 -2.84
CA VAL A 154 8.50 -12.10 -4.09
C VAL A 154 10.02 -12.04 -4.31
N GLN A 155 10.85 -12.73 -3.52
CA GLN A 155 12.32 -12.63 -3.63
C GLN A 155 12.93 -13.13 -4.96
N GLY A 156 12.16 -13.79 -5.82
CA GLY A 156 12.59 -14.19 -7.17
C GLY A 156 12.25 -13.19 -8.29
N LYS A 157 11.65 -12.03 -7.97
CA LYS A 157 11.32 -10.99 -8.95
C LYS A 157 12.44 -9.95 -9.01
N GLU A 158 12.84 -9.60 -10.23
CA GLU A 158 13.73 -8.46 -10.49
C GLU A 158 12.91 -7.21 -10.84
N PRO A 159 13.23 -6.03 -10.28
CA PRO A 159 14.22 -5.80 -9.22
C PRO A 159 13.74 -6.34 -7.85
N SER A 160 14.67 -6.90 -7.09
CA SER A 160 14.43 -7.42 -5.74
C SER A 160 13.95 -6.34 -4.77
N VAL A 161 13.22 -6.75 -3.72
CA VAL A 161 12.79 -5.88 -2.61
C VAL A 161 13.97 -5.09 -2.04
N ARG A 162 15.14 -5.72 -1.95
CA ARG A 162 16.36 -5.07 -1.46
C ARG A 162 16.82 -3.95 -2.38
N GLN A 163 16.93 -4.21 -3.68
CA GLN A 163 17.35 -3.19 -4.65
C GLN A 163 16.36 -2.02 -4.69
N LEU A 164 15.06 -2.30 -4.68
CA LEU A 164 14.02 -1.29 -4.63
C LEU A 164 14.13 -0.43 -3.36
N ALA A 165 14.22 -1.05 -2.18
CA ALA A 165 14.30 -0.33 -0.93
C ALA A 165 15.57 0.54 -0.83
N LEU A 166 16.73 0.01 -1.22
CA LEU A 166 17.99 0.77 -1.23
C LEU A 166 17.96 1.94 -2.23
N LEU A 167 17.39 1.73 -3.42
CA LEU A 167 17.23 2.79 -4.42
C LEU A 167 16.33 3.92 -3.92
N HIS A 168 15.19 3.57 -3.31
CA HIS A 168 14.29 4.55 -2.71
C HIS A 168 14.93 5.31 -1.55
N PHE A 169 15.70 4.62 -0.70
CA PHE A 169 16.44 5.28 0.38
C PHE A 169 17.42 6.30 -0.19
N ARG A 170 18.22 5.91 -1.19
CA ARG A 170 19.15 6.82 -1.86
C ARG A 170 18.43 8.07 -2.38
N ASN A 171 17.36 7.87 -3.14
CA ASN A 171 16.65 8.97 -3.79
C ASN A 171 15.94 9.90 -2.79
N ALA A 172 15.34 9.34 -1.74
CA ALA A 172 14.52 10.11 -0.81
C ALA A 172 15.32 10.71 0.35
N ILE A 173 16.44 10.10 0.76
CA ILE A 173 17.18 10.52 1.95
C ILE A 173 18.50 11.15 1.55
N THR A 174 19.36 10.44 0.81
CA THR A 174 20.70 10.96 0.49
C THR A 174 20.72 12.06 -0.58
N LEU A 175 19.67 12.17 -1.40
CA LEU A 175 19.59 13.15 -2.48
C LEU A 175 18.59 14.31 -2.21
N SER A 176 17.88 14.30 -1.08
CA SER A 176 16.81 15.29 -0.79
C SER A 176 16.91 16.00 0.56
N VAL A 177 17.97 15.69 1.31
CA VAL A 177 18.41 16.37 2.54
C VAL A 177 19.58 17.26 2.17
#